data_AF-A0A138A7V4-F1
#
_entry.id   AF-A0A138A7V4-F1
#
_cell.length_a   1.000
_cell.length_b   1.000
_cell.length_c   1.000
_cell.angle_alpha   90.00
_cell.angle_beta   90.00
_cell.angle_gamma   90.00
#
_symmetry.space_group_name_H-M   'P 1'
#
loop_
_entity.id
_entity.type
_entity.pdbx_description
1 polymer ?
#
loop_
_entity_poly.entity_id
_entity_poly.type
_entity_poly.pdbx_seq_one_letter_code
_entity_poly.pdbx_strand_id
1 'polypeptide(L)'
;MNAVAASHLALTVIMWLLRGDIRTQIAQQHPRFSPAELDDAASIATTSGVAFHLILAVVYAFLAARLPRGFRLAIAAQVAGIVFSLVSWRSSPTFHPVIPILDVVQLATIVMLVRARRSAPEADRRRGSTPPRGADRHKRDP
;
A
#
# COMPACT_ATOMS: atom_id res chain seq x y z
N MET A 1 -6.51 -3.32 10.26
CA MET A 1 -5.46 -2.49 9.62
C MET A 1 -4.82 -3.31 8.52
N ASN A 2 -4.72 -2.79 7.29
CA ASN A 2 -4.12 -3.48 6.15
C ASN A 2 -2.59 -3.56 6.35
N ALA A 3 -1.97 -4.71 6.05
CA ALA A 3 -0.51 -4.93 6.15
C ALA A 3 0.32 -3.86 5.40
N VAL A 4 -0.19 -3.30 4.30
CA VAL A 4 0.43 -2.20 3.57
C VAL A 4 0.45 -0.92 4.39
N ALA A 5 -0.68 -0.55 5.01
CA ALA A 5 -0.73 0.64 5.87
C ALA A 5 0.25 0.52 7.05
N ALA A 6 0.36 -0.67 7.65
CA ALA A 6 1.35 -0.95 8.68
C ALA A 6 2.79 -0.84 8.15
N SER A 7 3.05 -1.31 6.93
CA SER A 7 4.38 -1.20 6.29
C SER A 7 4.79 0.25 6.06
N HIS A 8 3.85 1.11 5.65
CA HIS A 8 4.11 2.55 5.51
C HIS A 8 4.45 3.21 6.86
N LEU A 9 3.77 2.82 7.95
CA LEU A 9 4.13 3.30 9.28
C LEU A 9 5.52 2.81 9.71
N ALA A 10 5.87 1.55 9.44
CA ALA A 10 7.21 1.04 9.72
C ALA A 10 8.29 1.83 8.96
N LEU A 11 8.04 2.21 7.70
CA LEU A 11 8.97 3.04 6.93
C LEU A 11 9.19 4.42 7.54
N THR A 12 8.17 5.03 8.15
CA THR A 12 8.36 6.34 8.81
C THR A 12 9.35 6.24 9.97
N VAL A 13 9.27 5.17 10.77
CA VAL A 13 10.21 4.91 11.86
C VAL A 13 11.60 4.61 11.31
N ILE A 14 11.70 3.77 10.28
CA ILE A 14 12.99 3.42 9.65
C ILE A 14 13.66 4.67 9.07
N MET A 15 12.93 5.53 8.34
CA MET A 15 13.49 6.78 7.79
C MET A 15 14.01 7.70 8.90
N TRP A 16 13.30 7.78 10.02
CA TRP A 16 13.75 8.58 11.16
C TRP A 16 15.06 8.04 11.75
N LEU A 17 15.17 6.71 11.92
CA LEU A 17 16.37 6.05 12.44
C LEU A 17 17.56 6.16 11.47
N LEU A 18 17.30 6.16 10.16
CA LEU A 18 18.33 6.25 9.12
C LEU A 18 18.69 7.70 8.73
N ARG A 19 18.24 8.71 9.48
CA ARG A 19 18.56 10.14 9.18
C ARG A 19 20.06 10.40 9.06
N GLY A 20 20.89 9.73 9.86
CA GLY A 20 22.36 9.84 9.78
C GLY A 20 22.94 9.32 8.47
N ASP A 21 22.39 8.21 7.95
CA ASP A 21 22.80 7.64 6.66
C ASP A 21 22.32 8.52 5.49
N ILE A 22 21.11 9.07 5.58
CA ILE A 22 20.58 10.05 4.62
C ILE A 22 21.49 11.27 4.55
N ARG A 23 21.90 11.82 5.71
CA ARG A 23 22.84 12.94 5.78
C ARG A 23 24.19 12.60 5.14
N THR A 24 24.71 11.40 5.40
CA THR A 24 25.97 10.93 4.84
C THR A 24 25.91 10.82 3.31
N GLN A 25 24.81 10.33 2.76
CA GLN A 25 24.61 10.30 1.30
C GLN A 25 24.49 11.68 0.68
N ILE A 26 23.77 12.61 1.32
CA ILE A 26 23.68 13.99 0.84
C ILE A 26 25.08 14.62 0.83
N ALA A 27 25.91 14.37 1.86
CA ALA A 27 27.28 14.86 1.91
C ALA A 27 28.15 14.32 0.77
N GLN A 28 27.98 13.05 0.39
CA GLN A 28 28.68 12.45 -0.76
C GLN A 28 28.25 13.07 -2.09
N GLN A 29 26.97 13.40 -2.24
CA GLN A 29 26.41 14.00 -3.46
C GLN A 29 26.67 15.52 -3.54
N HIS A 30 26.79 16.18 -2.40
CA HIS A 30 26.94 17.64 -2.28
C HIS A 30 28.16 18.00 -1.40
N PRO A 31 29.39 17.72 -1.83
CA PRO A 31 30.60 17.90 -1.02
C PRO A 31 30.91 19.36 -0.66
N ARG A 32 30.20 20.32 -1.26
CA ARG A 32 30.34 21.75 -0.97
C ARG A 32 29.39 22.24 0.12
N PHE A 33 28.44 21.42 0.56
CA PHE A 33 27.52 21.81 1.62
C PHE A 33 28.26 21.91 2.95
N SER A 34 27.97 22.98 3.68
CA SER A 34 28.35 23.15 5.07
C SER A 34 27.63 22.13 5.96
N PRO A 35 28.12 21.88 7.19
CA PRO A 35 27.45 21.00 8.13
C PRO A 35 25.97 21.36 8.40
N ALA A 36 25.65 22.65 8.44
CA ALA A 36 24.29 23.14 8.65
C ALA A 36 23.38 22.85 7.44
N GLU A 37 23.87 23.09 6.22
CA GLU A 37 23.13 22.77 4.99
C GLU A 37 22.87 21.25 4.85
N LEU A 38 23.81 20.42 5.30
CA LEU A 38 23.63 18.96 5.35
C LEU A 38 22.56 18.54 6.35
N ASP A 39 22.52 19.16 7.53
CA ASP A 39 21.52 18.87 8.56
C ASP A 39 20.11 19.27 8.13
N ASP A 40 19.98 20.43 7.47
CA ASP A 40 18.73 20.92 6.90
C ASP A 40 18.26 20.05 5.75
N ALA A 41 19.15 19.73 4.80
CA ALA A 41 18.82 18.85 3.68
C ALA A 41 18.38 17.45 4.16
N ALA A 42 19.09 16.88 5.14
CA ALA A 42 18.70 15.60 5.74
C ALA A 42 17.37 15.70 6.50
N SER A 43 17.11 16.81 7.20
CA SER A 43 15.84 17.07 7.88
C SER A 43 14.67 17.15 6.91
N ILE A 44 14.82 17.91 5.82
CA ILE A 44 13.83 18.06 4.76
C ILE A 44 13.57 16.70 4.11
N ALA A 45 14.61 15.99 3.67
CA ALA A 45 14.48 14.69 3.03
C ALA A 45 13.75 13.68 3.94
N THR A 46 14.12 13.62 5.22
CA THR A 46 13.49 12.73 6.20
C THR A 46 12.03 13.11 6.43
N THR A 47 11.74 14.38 6.66
CA THR A 47 10.38 14.88 6.95
C THR A 47 9.45 14.71 5.75
N SER A 48 9.91 15.03 4.54
CA SER A 48 9.16 14.83 3.30
C SER A 48 8.87 13.36 3.04
N GLY A 49 9.84 12.47 3.28
CA GLY A 49 9.63 11.04 3.17
C GLY A 49 8.62 10.50 4.19
N VAL A 50 8.76 10.90 5.47
CA VAL A 50 7.80 10.54 6.53
C VAL A 50 6.39 10.99 6.16
N ALA A 51 6.21 12.26 5.75
CA ALA A 51 4.92 12.79 5.35
C ALA A 51 4.32 12.02 4.18
N PHE A 52 5.11 11.69 3.15
CA PHE A 52 4.67 10.90 2.00
C PHE A 52 4.18 9.51 2.42
N HIS A 53 4.95 8.80 3.26
CA HIS A 53 4.54 7.47 3.73
C HIS A 53 3.30 7.52 4.63
N LEU A 54 3.14 8.54 5.48
CA LEU A 54 1.92 8.73 6.27
C LEU A 54 0.68 8.94 5.39
N ILE A 55 0.79 9.78 4.36
CA ILE A 55 -0.30 10.00 3.40
C ILE A 55 -0.69 8.68 2.74
N LEU A 56 0.30 7.90 2.27
CA LEU A 56 0.02 6.58 1.68
C LEU A 56 -0.62 5.62 2.68
N ALA A 57 -0.18 5.61 3.94
CA ALA A 57 -0.79 4.78 4.98
C ALA A 57 -2.29 5.10 5.15
N VAL A 58 -2.64 6.39 5.19
CA VAL A 58 -4.04 6.86 5.28
C VAL A 58 -4.84 6.47 4.04
N VAL A 59 -4.29 6.69 2.84
CA VAL A 59 -4.93 6.30 1.58
C VAL A 59 -5.19 4.79 1.56
N TYR A 60 -4.21 3.97 1.91
CA TYR A 60 -4.38 2.52 1.95
C TYR A 60 -5.35 2.03 3.02
N ALA A 61 -5.38 2.67 4.19
CA ALA A 61 -6.37 2.38 5.22
C ALA A 61 -7.80 2.74 4.74
N PHE A 62 -7.96 3.89 4.09
CA PHE A 62 -9.23 4.33 3.52
C PHE A 62 -9.72 3.39 2.40
N LEU A 63 -8.83 3.00 1.48
CA LEU A 63 -9.17 2.07 0.42
C LEU A 63 -9.54 0.69 0.97
N ALA A 64 -8.84 0.21 2.01
CA ALA A 64 -9.18 -1.02 2.71
C ALA A 64 -10.62 -0.97 3.28
N ALA A 65 -11.04 0.16 3.82
CA ALA A 65 -12.40 0.36 4.34
C ALA A 65 -13.48 0.49 3.24
N ARG A 66 -13.10 0.77 1.98
CA ARG A 66 -14.00 1.06 0.85
C ARG A 66 -13.91 0.04 -0.30
N LEU A 67 -13.36 -1.15 -0.03
CA LEU A 67 -12.96 -2.16 -1.03
C LEU A 67 -13.97 -2.46 -2.16
N PRO A 68 -15.30 -2.53 -1.95
CA PRO A 68 -16.23 -2.89 -3.04
C PRO A 68 -16.30 -1.85 -4.17
N ARG A 69 -16.07 -0.56 -3.88
CA ARG A 69 -16.17 0.54 -4.87
C ARG A 69 -14.80 1.03 -5.35
N GLY A 70 -13.72 0.69 -4.65
CA GLY A 70 -12.37 1.25 -4.86
C GLY A 70 -11.34 0.32 -5.50
N PHE A 71 -11.72 -0.87 -5.97
CA PHE A 71 -10.76 -1.90 -6.43
C PHE A 71 -9.74 -1.41 -7.47
N ARG A 72 -10.20 -0.70 -8.52
CA ARG A 72 -9.30 -0.19 -9.57
C ARG A 72 -8.33 0.85 -9.04
N LEU A 73 -8.80 1.72 -8.14
CA LEU A 73 -7.97 2.74 -7.50
C LEU A 73 -6.94 2.09 -6.55
N ALA A 74 -7.32 1.00 -5.87
CA ALA A 74 -6.41 0.24 -5.01
C ALA A 74 -5.27 -0.39 -5.81
N ILE A 75 -5.59 -1.02 -6.94
CA ILE A 75 -4.58 -1.58 -7.84
C ILE A 75 -3.69 -0.47 -8.41
N ALA A 76 -4.27 0.63 -8.87
CA ALA A 76 -3.51 1.77 -9.42
C ALA A 76 -2.55 2.38 -8.37
N ALA A 77 -2.98 2.51 -7.11
CA ALA A 77 -2.14 2.98 -6.02
C ALA A 77 -0.95 2.04 -5.75
N GLN A 78 -1.18 0.72 -5.74
CA GLN A 78 -0.10 -0.26 -5.58
C GLN A 78 0.89 -0.21 -6.76
N VAL A 79 0.40 -0.11 -7.99
CA VAL A 79 1.28 0.02 -9.18
C VAL A 79 2.11 1.31 -9.12
N ALA A 80 1.50 2.43 -8.76
CA ALA A 80 2.23 3.69 -8.54
C ALA A 80 3.28 3.54 -7.43
N GLY A 81 2.98 2.80 -6.37
CA GLY A 81 3.91 2.45 -5.29
C GLY A 81 5.13 1.67 -5.79
N ILE A 82 4.93 0.66 -6.64
CA ILE A 82 6.01 -0.13 -7.25
C ILE A 82 6.88 0.76 -8.16
N VAL A 83 6.26 1.59 -9.00
CA VAL A 83 7.00 2.52 -9.87
C VAL A 83 7.85 3.49 -9.05
N PHE A 84 7.28 4.06 -7.99
CA PHE A 84 8.01 4.94 -7.08
C PHE A 84 9.15 4.21 -6.36
N SER A 85 8.92 2.97 -5.95
CA SER A 85 9.93 2.12 -5.31
C SER A 85 11.09 1.82 -6.27
N LEU A 86 10.80 1.50 -7.54
CA LEU A 86 11.84 1.28 -8.56
C LEU A 86 12.70 2.53 -8.80
N VAL A 87 12.08 3.71 -8.87
CA VAL A 87 12.79 5.00 -9.02
C VAL A 87 13.67 5.26 -7.79
N SER A 88 13.13 5.04 -6.60
CA SER A 88 13.84 5.23 -5.32
C SER A 88 15.01 4.26 -5.15
N TRP A 89 14.85 3.02 -5.65
CA TRP A 89 15.91 2.00 -5.63
C TRP A 89 17.07 2.45 -6.50
N ARG A 90 16.80 2.92 -7.72
CA ARG A 90 17.85 3.40 -8.63
C ARG A 90 18.56 4.66 -8.14
N SER A 91 17.87 5.53 -7.39
CA SER A 91 18.39 6.85 -7.04
C SER A 91 19.14 6.89 -5.71
N SER A 92 18.90 5.96 -4.78
CA SER A 92 19.56 5.94 -3.48
C SER A 92 19.86 4.51 -2.99
N PRO A 93 21.15 4.18 -2.78
CA PRO A 93 21.57 2.89 -2.21
C PRO A 93 21.00 2.61 -0.81
N THR A 94 20.58 3.63 -0.04
CA THR A 94 20.01 3.46 1.31
C THR A 94 18.73 2.63 1.27
N PHE A 95 17.98 2.71 0.17
CA PHE A 95 16.70 2.01 0.07
C PHE A 95 16.81 0.62 -0.58
N HIS A 96 17.98 0.22 -1.07
CA HIS A 96 18.21 -1.10 -1.65
C HIS A 96 17.77 -2.30 -0.79
N PRO A 97 18.03 -2.34 0.53
CA PRO A 97 17.59 -3.46 1.36
C PRO A 97 16.09 -3.41 1.68
N VAL A 98 15.47 -2.24 1.64
CA VAL A 98 14.07 -2.04 2.09
C VAL A 98 13.08 -2.21 0.93
N ILE A 99 13.42 -1.73 -0.26
CA ILE A 99 12.51 -1.72 -1.42
C ILE A 99 12.08 -3.12 -1.87
N PRO A 100 12.95 -4.14 -1.98
CA PRO A 100 12.52 -5.48 -2.36
C PRO A 100 11.46 -6.07 -1.42
N ILE A 101 11.57 -5.78 -0.12
CA ILE A 101 10.60 -6.21 0.89
C ILE A 101 9.25 -5.51 0.66
N LEU A 102 9.28 -4.19 0.41
CA LEU A 102 8.08 -3.42 0.11
C LEU A 102 7.38 -3.88 -1.17
N ASP A 103 8.14 -4.13 -2.23
CA ASP A 103 7.60 -4.60 -3.50
C ASP A 103 6.92 -5.97 -3.34
N VAL A 104 7.51 -6.88 -2.56
CA VAL A 104 6.87 -8.17 -2.23
C VAL A 104 5.55 -7.96 -1.49
N VAL A 105 5.49 -7.05 -0.51
CA VAL A 105 4.26 -6.76 0.24
C VAL A 105 3.19 -6.12 -0.66
N GLN A 106 3.57 -5.19 -1.53
CA GLN A 106 2.65 -4.58 -2.50
C GLN A 106 2.11 -5.62 -3.49
N LEU A 107 2.97 -6.50 -4.01
CA LEU A 107 2.58 -7.57 -4.93
C LEU A 107 1.65 -8.58 -4.25
N ALA A 108 1.96 -9.00 -3.02
CA ALA A 108 1.10 -9.86 -2.22
C ALA A 108 -0.28 -9.22 -2.03
N THR A 109 -0.33 -7.91 -1.78
CA THR A 109 -1.59 -7.17 -1.62
C THR A 109 -2.39 -7.13 -2.92
N ILE A 110 -1.76 -6.90 -4.07
CA ILE A 110 -2.42 -6.99 -5.38
C ILE A 110 -3.05 -8.38 -5.56
N VAL A 111 -2.30 -9.45 -5.27
CA VAL A 111 -2.80 -10.83 -5.37
C VAL A 111 -4.00 -11.06 -4.45
N MET A 112 -3.94 -10.59 -3.21
CA MET A 112 -5.05 -10.71 -2.25
C MET A 112 -6.28 -9.94 -2.72
N LEU A 113 -6.13 -8.70 -3.21
CA LEU A 113 -7.22 -7.90 -3.75
C LEU A 113 -7.88 -8.60 -4.94
N VAL A 114 -7.08 -9.13 -5.87
CA VAL A 114 -7.58 -9.87 -7.05
C VAL A 114 -8.33 -11.13 -6.62
N ARG A 115 -7.80 -11.89 -5.65
CA ARG A 115 -8.49 -13.07 -5.09
C ARG A 115 -9.81 -12.72 -4.42
N ALA A 116 -9.84 -11.70 -3.55
CA ALA A 116 -11.04 -11.26 -2.87
C ALA A 116 -12.16 -10.84 -3.85
N ARG A 117 -11.81 -10.15 -4.94
CA ARG A 117 -12.76 -9.81 -6.00
C ARG A 117 -13.32 -11.03 -6.73
N ARG A 118 -12.50 -12.07 -6.94
CA ARG A 118 -12.92 -13.32 -7.62
C ARG A 118 -13.81 -14.21 -6.75
N SER A 119 -13.73 -14.11 -5.43
CA SER A 119 -14.59 -14.86 -4.49
C SER A 119 -15.96 -14.19 -4.23
N ALA A 120 -16.10 -12.90 -4.55
CA ALA A 120 -17.34 -12.15 -4.38
C ALA A 120 -18.56 -12.64 -5.22
N PRO A 121 -18.41 -13.13 -6.46
CA PRO A 121 -19.54 -13.65 -7.26
C PRO A 121 -20.14 -14.96 -6.73
N GLU A 122 -19.41 -15.67 -5.86
CA GLU A 122 -19.78 -17.02 -5.41
C GLU A 122 -20.67 -17.01 -4.17
N ALA A 123 -20.55 -15.96 -3.34
CA ALA A 123 -21.42 -15.72 -2.20
C ALA A 123 -22.85 -15.29 -2.62
N ASP A 124 -22.98 -14.59 -3.74
CA ASP A 124 -24.27 -14.09 -4.24
C ASP A 124 -25.07 -15.18 -4.99
N ARG A 125 -24.38 -16.08 -5.72
CA ARG A 125 -25.02 -17.25 -6.36
C ARG A 125 -25.61 -18.25 -5.37
N ARG A 126 -24.99 -18.44 -4.20
CA ARG A 126 -25.52 -19.32 -3.14
C ARG A 126 -26.76 -18.77 -2.44
N ARG A 127 -27.00 -17.44 -2.51
CA ARG A 127 -28.23 -16.82 -1.99
C ARG A 127 -29.41 -16.92 -2.95
N GLY A 128 -29.16 -16.93 -4.26
CA GLY A 128 -30.19 -17.03 -5.30
C GLY A 128 -30.75 -18.45 -5.52
N SER A 129 -30.10 -19.49 -5.00
CA SER A 129 -30.51 -20.89 -5.19
C SER A 129 -31.39 -21.44 -4.07
N THR A 130 -31.97 -20.60 -3.21
CA THR A 130 -33.03 -21.06 -2.30
C THR A 130 -34.34 -21.04 -3.08
N PRO A 131 -34.88 -22.18 -3.54
CA PRO A 131 -36.16 -22.19 -4.22
C PRO A 131 -37.23 -21.62 -3.26
N PRO A 132 -38.21 -20.85 -3.77
CA PRO A 132 -39.30 -20.35 -2.96
C PRO A 132 -40.01 -21.54 -2.32
N ARG A 133 -39.91 -21.63 -0.99
CA ARG A 133 -40.58 -22.64 -0.17
C ARG A 133 -42.06 -22.30 -0.13
N GLY A 134 -42.81 -22.68 -1.16
CA GLY A 134 -44.24 -22.40 -1.23
C GLY A 134 -44.84 -22.44 -2.62
N ALA A 135 -44.62 -23.53 -3.36
CA ALA A 135 -45.45 -23.86 -4.51
C ALA A 135 -45.88 -25.33 -4.39
N ASP A 136 -46.53 -25.67 -3.27
CA ASP A 136 -47.20 -26.95 -3.17
C ASP A 136 -48.35 -26.87 -2.17
N ARG A 137 -49.47 -27.50 -2.52
CA ARG A 137 -50.84 -27.38 -1.97
C ARG A 137 -51.61 -26.19 -2.56
N HIS A 138 -52.72 -26.37 -3.27
CA HIS A 138 -53.65 -27.47 -3.27
C HIS A 138 -54.52 -27.36 -4.54
N LYS A 139 -54.20 -28.14 -5.58
CA LYS A 139 -55.23 -28.60 -6.52
C LYS A 139 -55.71 -29.95 -5.98
N ARG A 140 -56.96 -30.00 -5.54
CA ARG A 140 -57.79 -31.18 -5.68
C ARG A 140 -59.11 -30.70 -6.28
N ASP A 141 -59.34 -31.19 -7.48
CA ASP A 141 -60.56 -31.15 -8.29
C ASP A 141 -61.72 -31.88 -7.55
N PRO A 142 -62.91 -32.07 -8.15
CA PRO A 142 -63.60 -31.35 -9.23
C PRO A 142 -64.94 -30.72 -8.78
#